data_AF-A0A0D3KH93-F1
#
_entry.id   AF-A0A0D3KH93-F1
#
_cell.length_a   1.000
_cell.length_b   1.000
_cell.length_c   1.000
_cell.angle_alpha   90.00
_cell.angle_beta   90.00
_cell.angle_gamma   90.00
#
_symmetry.space_group_name_H-M   'P 1'
#
loop_
_entity.id
_entity.type
_entity.pdbx_description
1 polymer ?
#
loop_
_entity_poly.entity_id
_entity_poly.type
_entity_poly.pdbx_seq_one_letter_code
_entity_poly.pdbx_strand_id
1 'polypeptide(L)'
;MRAGKEYGYNSLIDDCTQEGGRRPPLLPSAFAAELEKKSFTNGKDDKPLVKRLYEAAFKEQFGKATELKYGFLGWGDAEAAQLSEVLASGAAPRLETLYLKRNKIGDEGCKALAAALGKEGAAPRLEGLNLGSNQIGDEGCKALAAALKEGAAPSLKA
;
A
#
# COMPACT_ATOMS: atom_id res chain seq x y z
N MET A 1 16.68 5.76 -13.45
CA MET A 1 16.43 5.60 -14.90
C MET A 1 17.21 4.39 -15.38
N ARG A 2 16.60 3.50 -16.17
CA ARG A 2 17.32 2.35 -16.75
C ARG A 2 18.23 2.87 -17.87
N ALA A 3 19.46 2.37 -17.94
CA ALA A 3 20.45 2.85 -18.92
C ALA A 3 19.94 2.62 -20.36
N GLY A 4 19.99 3.65 -21.19
CA GLY A 4 19.65 3.57 -22.63
C GLY A 4 18.17 3.67 -23.00
N LYS A 5 17.26 3.92 -22.04
CA LYS A 5 15.83 4.16 -22.33
C LYS A 5 15.55 5.66 -22.25
N GLU A 6 15.04 6.24 -23.33
CA GLU A 6 14.55 7.62 -23.35
C GLU A 6 13.18 7.65 -22.68
N TYR A 7 12.99 8.56 -21.73
CA TYR A 7 11.79 8.63 -20.89
C TYR A 7 10.99 9.89 -21.24
N GLY A 8 9.81 9.72 -21.83
CA GLY A 8 8.76 10.73 -21.88
C GLY A 8 7.77 10.61 -20.72
N TYR A 9 6.93 11.62 -20.51
CA TYR A 9 5.92 11.66 -19.43
C TYR A 9 5.05 10.39 -19.38
N ASN A 10 4.46 9.99 -20.52
CA ASN A 10 3.62 8.80 -20.59
C ASN A 10 4.41 7.52 -20.31
N SER A 11 5.63 7.38 -20.87
CA SER A 11 6.45 6.19 -20.64
C SER A 11 6.92 6.03 -19.18
N LEU A 12 7.07 7.14 -18.45
CA LEU A 12 7.36 7.11 -17.01
C LEU A 12 6.14 6.66 -16.22
N ILE A 13 4.96 7.15 -16.59
CA ILE A 13 3.70 6.70 -15.98
C ILE A 13 3.48 5.22 -16.24
N ASP A 14 3.67 4.76 -17.48
CA ASP A 14 3.53 3.35 -17.84
C ASP A 14 4.52 2.48 -17.05
N ASP A 15 5.81 2.85 -17.01
CA ASP A 15 6.80 2.11 -16.22
C ASP A 15 6.48 2.11 -14.71
N CYS A 16 5.83 3.14 -14.18
CA CYS A 16 5.40 3.20 -12.79
C CYS A 16 4.06 2.48 -12.53
N THR A 17 3.23 2.25 -13.55
CA THR A 17 1.87 1.72 -13.38
C THR A 17 1.70 0.31 -13.94
N GLN A 18 2.74 -0.28 -14.53
CA GLN A 18 2.75 -1.67 -14.99
C GLN A 18 3.58 -2.60 -14.09
N GLU A 19 3.07 -3.82 -13.88
CA GLU A 19 3.75 -5.01 -13.31
C GLU A 19 4.99 -4.77 -12.43
N GLY A 20 4.78 -4.42 -11.17
CA GLY A 20 5.81 -4.24 -10.16
C GLY A 20 6.51 -2.88 -10.20
N GLY A 21 6.13 -2.00 -11.12
CA GLY A 21 6.74 -0.68 -11.32
C GLY A 21 6.61 0.25 -10.11
N ARG A 22 5.45 0.27 -9.45
CA ARG A 22 5.20 1.01 -8.21
C ARG A 22 5.08 0.05 -7.04
N ARG A 23 5.96 0.20 -6.05
CA ARG A 23 5.89 -0.52 -4.79
C ARG A 23 4.79 0.06 -3.88
N PRO A 24 4.29 -0.73 -2.92
CA PRO A 24 3.43 -0.19 -1.87
C PRO A 24 4.12 0.94 -1.10
N PRO A 25 3.34 1.85 -0.49
CA PRO A 25 3.89 2.81 0.45
C PRO A 25 4.63 2.10 1.59
N LEU A 26 5.71 2.69 2.08
CA LEU A 26 6.40 2.25 3.30
C LEU A 26 5.98 3.12 4.46
N LEU A 27 5.84 2.52 5.65
CA LEU A 27 5.82 3.31 6.88
C LEU A 27 7.10 4.16 6.99
N PRO A 28 7.04 5.37 7.57
CA PRO A 28 8.22 6.22 7.74
C PRO A 28 9.40 5.50 8.42
N SER A 29 9.14 4.60 9.36
CA SER A 29 10.15 3.75 10.02
C SER A 29 10.80 2.76 9.05
N ALA A 30 10.01 2.06 8.24
CA ALA A 30 10.52 1.11 7.24
C ALA A 30 11.33 1.83 6.15
N PHE A 31 10.84 2.98 5.68
CA PHE A 31 11.58 3.83 4.75
C PHE A 31 12.91 4.30 5.34
N ALA A 32 12.92 4.74 6.61
CA ALA A 32 14.15 5.16 7.28
C ALA A 32 15.17 4.01 7.37
N ALA A 33 14.73 2.77 7.63
CA ALA A 33 15.58 1.60 7.65
C ALA A 33 16.14 1.25 6.25
N GLU A 34 15.36 1.40 5.19
CA GLU A 34 15.87 1.26 3.82
C GLU A 34 16.89 2.34 3.46
N LEU A 35 16.65 3.57 3.89
CA LEU A 35 17.51 4.71 3.62
C LEU A 35 18.89 4.56 4.26
N GLU A 36 18.98 3.89 5.41
CA GLU A 36 20.29 3.65 6.04
C GLU A 36 21.22 2.80 5.18
N LYS A 37 20.66 1.91 4.36
CA LYS A 37 21.40 1.05 3.43
C LYS A 37 21.82 1.78 2.15
N LYS A 38 21.48 3.07 2.01
CA LYS A 38 21.80 3.88 0.82
C LYS A 38 22.95 4.85 1.13
N SER A 39 23.77 5.10 0.10
CA SER A 39 24.82 6.10 0.11
C SER A 39 24.49 7.20 -0.87
N PHE A 40 24.62 8.46 -0.44
CA PHE A 40 24.47 9.63 -1.30
C PHE A 40 25.82 10.04 -1.87
N THR A 41 25.82 10.53 -3.11
CA THR A 41 27.04 10.86 -3.87
C THR A 41 27.61 12.23 -3.55
N ASN A 42 26.90 13.08 -2.82
CA ASN A 42 27.28 14.48 -2.57
C ASN A 42 28.12 14.72 -1.30
N GLY A 43 28.43 13.66 -0.54
CA GLY A 43 29.26 13.74 0.67
C GLY A 43 28.61 14.40 1.90
N LYS A 44 27.36 14.86 1.80
CA LYS A 44 26.57 15.36 2.94
C LYS A 44 25.67 14.26 3.47
N ASP A 45 25.48 14.21 4.79
CA ASP A 45 24.48 13.34 5.39
C ASP A 45 23.08 13.96 5.24
N ASP A 46 22.52 13.86 4.04
CA ASP A 46 21.17 14.34 3.74
C ASP A 46 20.09 13.34 4.23
N LYS A 47 20.47 12.19 4.79
CA LYS A 47 19.52 11.18 5.30
C LYS A 47 18.52 11.77 6.30
N PRO A 48 18.90 12.61 7.29
CA PRO A 48 17.93 13.21 8.22
C PRO A 48 16.90 14.08 7.52
N LEU A 49 17.32 14.86 6.52
CA LEU A 49 16.41 15.70 5.72
C LEU A 49 15.44 14.82 4.92
N VAL A 50 15.95 13.78 4.25
CA VAL A 50 15.13 12.86 3.45
C VAL A 50 14.12 12.12 4.31
N LYS A 51 14.50 11.64 5.51
CA LYS A 51 13.57 11.03 6.47
C LYS A 51 12.44 11.98 6.84
N ARG A 52 12.79 13.22 7.22
CA ARG A 52 11.82 14.24 7.61
C ARG A 52 10.86 14.57 6.48
N LEU A 53 11.36 14.74 5.26
CA LEU A 53 10.53 15.04 4.09
C LEU A 53 9.60 13.88 3.74
N TYR A 54 10.11 12.64 3.79
CA TYR A 54 9.29 11.45 3.57
C TYR A 54 8.18 11.33 4.61
N GLU A 55 8.51 11.45 5.89
CA GLU A 55 7.53 11.34 6.98
C GLU A 55 6.44 12.42 6.89
N ALA A 56 6.83 13.67 6.62
CA ALA A 56 5.90 14.77 6.44
C ALA A 56 4.96 14.52 5.24
N ALA A 57 5.53 14.15 4.09
CA ALA A 57 4.75 13.85 2.90
C ALA A 57 3.82 12.65 3.12
N PHE A 58 4.32 11.58 3.74
CA PHE A 58 3.52 10.39 4.05
C PHE A 58 2.32 10.75 4.94
N LYS A 59 2.55 11.42 6.07
CA LYS A 59 1.50 11.84 7.00
C LYS A 59 0.47 12.75 6.32
N GLU A 60 0.92 13.72 5.54
CA GLU A 60 0.03 14.65 4.85
C GLU A 60 -0.80 13.94 3.78
N GLN A 61 -0.16 13.15 2.91
CA GLN A 61 -0.85 12.50 1.79
C GLN A 61 -1.79 11.39 2.26
N PHE A 62 -1.35 10.51 3.17
CA PHE A 62 -2.22 9.43 3.69
C PHE A 62 -3.30 9.96 4.63
N GLY A 63 -2.99 11.00 5.43
CA GLY A 63 -3.96 11.63 6.33
C GLY A 63 -5.15 12.28 5.61
N LYS A 64 -4.97 12.71 4.35
CA LYS A 64 -6.03 13.31 3.53
C LYS A 64 -6.58 12.39 2.43
N ALA A 65 -5.94 11.26 2.16
CA ALA A 65 -6.36 10.35 1.10
C ALA A 65 -7.73 9.73 1.41
N THR A 66 -8.69 9.95 0.51
CA THR A 66 -9.98 9.26 0.50
C THR A 66 -9.98 8.04 -0.43
N GLU A 67 -9.04 8.00 -1.37
CA GLU A 67 -8.95 6.93 -2.36
C GLU A 67 -7.49 6.49 -2.55
N LEU A 68 -7.27 5.18 -2.55
CA LEU A 68 -5.98 4.57 -2.88
C LEU A 68 -6.15 3.65 -4.09
N LYS A 69 -5.52 4.06 -5.21
CA LYS A 69 -5.54 3.33 -6.48
C LYS A 69 -4.24 2.54 -6.68
N TYR A 70 -4.31 1.24 -6.41
CA TYR A 70 -3.21 0.27 -6.52
C TYR A 70 -3.58 -0.94 -7.39
N GLY A 71 -4.53 -0.79 -8.31
CA GLY A 71 -4.84 -1.84 -9.28
C GLY A 71 -3.78 -1.92 -10.38
N PHE A 72 -3.65 -3.10 -11.01
CA PHE A 72 -2.75 -3.36 -12.14
C PHE A 72 -1.24 -3.22 -11.85
N LEU A 73 -0.83 -3.25 -10.59
CA LEU A 73 0.57 -3.07 -10.20
C LEU A 73 1.33 -4.39 -10.11
N GLY A 74 0.72 -5.52 -10.46
CA GLY A 74 1.35 -6.84 -10.38
C GLY A 74 1.75 -7.25 -8.95
N TRP A 75 1.16 -6.63 -7.93
CA TRP A 75 1.45 -6.90 -6.53
C TRP A 75 1.09 -8.34 -6.14
N GLY A 76 1.99 -9.02 -5.43
CA GLY A 76 1.71 -10.31 -4.80
C GLY A 76 1.40 -10.17 -3.31
N ASP A 77 1.50 -11.27 -2.59
CA ASP A 77 1.24 -11.33 -1.15
C ASP A 77 2.18 -10.43 -0.33
N ALA A 78 3.45 -10.34 -0.73
CA ALA A 78 4.43 -9.50 -0.05
C ALA A 78 4.05 -8.01 -0.12
N GLU A 79 3.66 -7.54 -1.30
CA GLU A 79 3.22 -6.16 -1.48
C GLU A 79 1.90 -5.86 -0.77
N ALA A 80 0.96 -6.81 -0.78
CA ALA A 80 -0.28 -6.70 -0.02
C ALA A 80 -0.01 -6.63 1.49
N ALA A 81 0.93 -7.42 2.02
CA ALA A 81 1.33 -7.38 3.42
C ALA A 81 1.94 -6.04 3.79
N GLN A 82 2.80 -5.46 2.93
CA GLN A 82 3.37 -4.14 3.19
C GLN A 82 2.31 -3.03 3.22
N LEU A 83 1.33 -3.06 2.30
CA LEU A 83 0.19 -2.13 2.38
C LEU A 83 -0.63 -2.36 3.67
N SER A 84 -0.80 -3.62 4.08
CA SER A 84 -1.52 -3.98 5.30
C SER A 84 -0.89 -3.37 6.55
N GLU A 85 0.44 -3.33 6.64
CA GLU A 85 1.14 -2.63 7.74
C GLU A 85 0.81 -1.13 7.77
N VAL A 86 0.73 -0.49 6.61
CA VAL A 86 0.36 0.93 6.49
C VAL A 86 -1.08 1.18 6.93
N LEU A 87 -2.01 0.28 6.58
CA LEU A 87 -3.40 0.38 7.04
C LEU A 87 -3.48 0.14 8.55
N ALA A 88 -2.84 -0.91 9.06
CA ALA A 88 -2.83 -1.27 10.48
C ALA A 88 -2.25 -0.17 11.39
N SER A 89 -1.40 0.71 10.86
CA SER A 89 -0.86 1.84 11.62
C SER A 89 -1.85 3.01 11.80
N GLY A 90 -3.04 2.94 11.19
CA GLY A 90 -4.02 4.03 11.19
C GLY A 90 -3.59 5.26 10.38
N ALA A 91 -2.65 5.10 9.44
CA ALA A 91 -2.13 6.22 8.65
C ALA A 91 -3.18 6.82 7.69
N ALA A 92 -4.23 6.07 7.36
CA ALA A 92 -5.24 6.43 6.37
C ALA A 92 -6.65 6.58 6.98
N PRO A 93 -6.87 7.49 7.95
CA PRO A 93 -8.12 7.58 8.71
C PRO A 93 -9.32 8.05 7.88
N ARG A 94 -9.08 8.62 6.69
CA ARG A 94 -10.10 9.13 5.77
C ARG A 94 -10.32 8.24 4.55
N LEU A 95 -9.66 7.08 4.49
CA LEU A 95 -9.75 6.20 3.33
C LEU A 95 -11.17 5.66 3.20
N GLU A 96 -11.81 5.95 2.07
CA GLU A 96 -13.15 5.51 1.71
C GLU A 96 -13.10 4.38 0.67
N THR A 97 -12.13 4.41 -0.25
CA THR A 97 -12.01 3.37 -1.29
C THR A 97 -10.58 2.89 -1.49
N LEU A 98 -10.39 1.56 -1.49
CA LEU A 98 -9.14 0.88 -1.78
C LEU A 98 -9.29 -0.02 -3.03
N TYR A 99 -8.59 0.32 -4.11
CA TYR A 99 -8.55 -0.47 -5.33
C TYR A 99 -7.27 -1.29 -5.40
N LEU A 100 -7.42 -2.62 -5.33
CA LEU A 100 -6.35 -3.62 -5.47
C LEU A 100 -6.62 -4.60 -6.62
N LYS A 101 -7.56 -4.29 -7.51
CA LYS A 101 -7.98 -5.16 -8.60
C LYS A 101 -6.85 -5.45 -9.60
N ARG A 102 -6.89 -6.62 -10.24
CA ARG A 102 -5.93 -7.02 -11.28
C ARG A 102 -4.48 -6.98 -10.78
N ASN A 103 -4.26 -7.56 -9.61
CA ASN A 103 -2.95 -7.87 -9.06
C ASN A 103 -2.79 -9.42 -8.98
N LYS A 104 -1.76 -9.88 -8.29
CA LYS A 104 -1.43 -11.30 -8.07
C LYS A 104 -1.54 -11.67 -6.58
N ILE A 105 -2.42 -10.99 -5.84
CA ILE A 105 -2.63 -11.20 -4.40
C ILE A 105 -3.29 -12.57 -4.21
N GLY A 106 -2.70 -13.43 -3.39
CA GLY A 106 -3.20 -14.73 -2.99
C GLY A 106 -3.82 -14.72 -1.61
N ASP A 107 -3.95 -15.91 -1.02
CA ASP A 107 -4.57 -16.09 0.29
C ASP A 107 -3.81 -15.39 1.41
N GLU A 108 -2.48 -15.42 1.39
CA GLU A 108 -1.66 -14.84 2.45
C GLU A 108 -1.72 -13.31 2.45
N GLY A 109 -1.71 -12.67 1.29
CA GLY A 109 -1.92 -11.23 1.16
C GLY A 109 -3.33 -10.82 1.58
N CYS A 110 -4.34 -11.63 1.25
CA CYS A 110 -5.72 -11.39 1.69
C CYS A 110 -5.87 -11.52 3.22
N LYS A 111 -5.24 -12.54 3.83
CA LYS A 111 -5.21 -12.71 5.29
C LYS A 111 -4.51 -11.54 5.98
N ALA A 112 -3.41 -11.04 5.43
CA ALA A 112 -2.72 -9.86 5.95
C ALA A 112 -3.63 -8.61 5.92
N LEU A 113 -4.35 -8.40 4.80
CA LEU A 113 -5.32 -7.31 4.68
C LEU A 113 -6.45 -7.46 5.71
N ALA A 114 -7.02 -8.66 5.85
CA ALA A 114 -8.08 -8.94 6.81
C ALA A 114 -7.64 -8.65 8.26
N ALA A 115 -6.45 -9.12 8.64
CA ALA A 115 -5.88 -8.88 9.96
C ALA A 115 -5.61 -7.38 10.22
N ALA A 116 -5.15 -6.64 9.21
CA ALA A 116 -4.93 -5.21 9.31
C ALA A 116 -6.24 -4.42 9.46
N LEU A 117 -7.29 -4.77 8.69
CA LEU A 117 -8.60 -4.12 8.78
C LEU A 117 -9.29 -4.37 10.14
N GLY A 118 -8.97 -5.48 10.80
CA GLY A 118 -9.42 -5.79 12.17
C GLY A 118 -8.71 -4.99 13.27
N LYS A 119 -7.64 -4.24 12.95
CA LYS A 119 -6.99 -3.36 13.93
C LYS A 119 -7.81 -2.09 14.16
N GLU A 120 -7.90 -1.70 15.42
CA GLU A 120 -8.57 -0.46 15.81
C GLU A 120 -7.97 0.74 15.08
N GLY A 121 -8.83 1.54 14.46
CA GLY A 121 -8.42 2.76 13.75
C GLY A 121 -7.74 2.54 12.39
N ALA A 122 -7.62 1.31 11.88
CA ALA A 122 -6.92 1.04 10.62
C ALA A 122 -7.56 1.72 9.40
N ALA A 123 -8.87 1.52 9.20
CA ALA A 123 -9.61 2.12 8.09
C ALA A 123 -11.10 2.33 8.46
N PRO A 124 -11.41 3.24 9.40
CA PRO A 124 -12.75 3.38 9.98
C PRO A 124 -13.83 3.82 8.98
N ARG A 125 -13.42 4.49 7.90
CA ARG A 125 -14.31 5.04 6.86
C ARG A 125 -14.29 4.24 5.56
N LEU A 126 -13.64 3.07 5.53
CA LEU A 126 -13.53 2.31 4.29
C LEU A 126 -14.92 1.80 3.88
N GLU A 127 -15.42 2.28 2.74
CA GLU A 127 -16.71 1.92 2.17
C GLU A 127 -16.59 0.96 0.99
N GLY A 128 -15.45 0.99 0.27
CA GLY A 128 -15.19 0.16 -0.90
C GLY A 128 -13.83 -0.51 -0.87
N LEU A 129 -13.82 -1.84 -1.01
CA LEU A 129 -12.62 -2.65 -1.16
C LEU A 129 -12.74 -3.49 -2.44
N ASN A 130 -11.90 -3.20 -3.43
CA ASN A 130 -11.92 -3.94 -4.70
C ASN A 130 -10.70 -4.85 -4.84
N LEU A 131 -10.93 -6.15 -4.62
CA LEU A 131 -9.94 -7.22 -4.77
C LEU A 131 -10.15 -8.06 -6.06
N GLY A 132 -10.99 -7.61 -6.99
CA GLY A 132 -11.35 -8.39 -8.18
C GLY A 132 -10.15 -8.73 -9.07
N SER A 133 -10.20 -9.89 -9.73
CA SER A 133 -9.12 -10.38 -10.60
C SER A 133 -7.76 -10.49 -9.88
N ASN A 134 -7.77 -11.04 -8.67
CA ASN A 134 -6.59 -11.51 -7.94
C ASN A 134 -6.56 -13.05 -7.92
N GLN A 135 -5.64 -13.65 -7.18
CA GLN A 135 -5.45 -15.10 -7.02
C GLN A 135 -5.88 -15.58 -5.63
N ILE A 136 -6.88 -14.90 -5.03
CA ILE A 136 -7.41 -15.20 -3.70
C ILE A 136 -8.28 -16.46 -3.80
N GLY A 137 -7.94 -17.48 -3.01
CA GLY A 137 -8.69 -18.70 -2.85
C GLY A 137 -9.65 -18.66 -1.67
N ASP A 138 -10.15 -19.84 -1.30
CA ASP A 138 -11.17 -19.98 -0.26
C ASP A 138 -10.67 -19.52 1.11
N GLU A 139 -9.40 -19.77 1.44
CA GLU A 139 -8.85 -19.43 2.75
C GLU A 139 -8.70 -17.92 2.95
N GLY A 140 -8.29 -17.20 1.91
CA GLY A 140 -8.27 -15.73 1.92
C GLY A 140 -9.67 -15.15 2.03
N CYS A 141 -10.63 -15.70 1.28
CA CYS A 141 -12.04 -15.27 1.36
C CYS A 141 -12.64 -15.50 2.75
N LYS A 142 -12.40 -16.67 3.36
CA LYS A 142 -12.85 -16.98 4.73
C LYS A 142 -12.24 -16.02 5.75
N ALA A 143 -10.95 -15.73 5.65
CA ALA A 143 -10.28 -14.81 6.57
C ALA A 143 -10.86 -13.39 6.49
N LEU A 144 -11.09 -12.88 5.27
CA LEU A 144 -11.72 -11.57 5.09
C LEU A 144 -13.15 -11.56 5.62
N ALA A 145 -13.96 -12.59 5.31
CA ALA A 145 -15.33 -12.69 5.82
C ALA A 145 -15.39 -12.77 7.35
N ALA A 146 -14.46 -13.51 7.98
CA ALA A 146 -14.36 -13.59 9.44
C ALA A 146 -14.03 -12.22 10.06
N ALA A 147 -13.03 -11.52 9.53
CA ALA A 147 -12.65 -10.19 10.02
C ALA A 147 -13.83 -9.20 9.91
N LEU A 148 -14.54 -9.18 8.77
CA LEU A 148 -15.72 -8.32 8.59
C LEU A 148 -16.84 -8.66 9.57
N LYS A 149 -17.07 -9.94 9.84
CA LYS A 149 -18.05 -10.41 10.85
C LYS A 149 -17.67 -9.96 12.27
N GLU A 150 -16.37 -9.86 12.56
CA GLU A 150 -15.83 -9.36 13.83
C GLU A 150 -15.80 -7.83 13.92
N GLY A 151 -16.27 -7.11 12.89
CA GLY A 151 -16.39 -5.65 12.89
C GLY A 151 -15.22 -4.91 12.25
N ALA A 152 -14.35 -5.62 11.52
CA ALA A 152 -13.36 -4.96 10.66
C ALA A 152 -14.06 -4.11 9.59
N ALA A 153 -13.49 -2.94 9.27
CA ALA A 153 -14.01 -2.01 8.27
C ALA A 153 -15.55 -1.81 8.35
N PRO A 154 -16.08 -1.23 9.45
CA PRO A 154 -17.52 -1.22 9.74
C PRO A 154 -18.39 -0.45 8.73
N SER A 155 -17.76 0.38 7.89
CA SER A 155 -18.45 1.16 6.85
C SER A 155 -18.47 0.44 5.49
N LEU A 156 -17.86 -0.74 5.37
CA LEU A 156 -17.69 -1.44 4.10
C LEU A 156 -19.04 -1.90 3.57
N LYS A 157 -19.38 -1.47 2.35
CA LYS A 157 -20.63 -1.82 1.69
C LYS A 157 -20.46 -3.18 1.01
N ALA A 158 -21.45 -4.06 1.21
CA ALA A 158 -21.57 -5.35 0.52
C ALA A 158 -22.05 -5.17 -0.93
#